data_AF-A0A914QBE4-F1
#
_entry.id   AF-A0A914QBE4-F1
#
_cell.length_a   1.000
_cell.length_b   1.000
_cell.length_c   1.000
_cell.angle_alpha   90.00
_cell.angle_beta   90.00
_cell.angle_gamma   90.00
#
_symmetry.space_group_name_H-M   'P 1'
#
loop_
_entity.id
_entity.type
_entity.pdbx_description
1 polymer ?
#
loop_
_entity_poly.entity_id
_entity_poly.type
_entity_poly.pdbx_seq_one_letter_code
_entity_poly.pdbx_strand_id
1 'polypeptide(L)'
;MDDSEENSEADAVKDTIKSEMDESPKTSRKRSLCIVPQCKTRTVNRIQILLPKELEPYSSQIKIMVIITKCYNNRQNALIESPTGSGKTLALLASACGCVLDYKVKQKNCLKHGSGAIIAELQENNNGHESEVECTCNQMKKLRIYYGTRTHTQISQVIKEYERFSYGHESGENQLKHTILASREHLCINEEVRKSKNLRESCKEACGGCNEALEAYKEVNKAETCNKDDGKKTKMRKCIYRENLAEYEKPGRKPNGFRRNIDRFFDIEDLVYSLKNLHICPYYASKRILYGDADIVFTPFNYLIDPMIRSSASINLENSIVILDEAHNIEDICRNAASFSFKESELRGAILFFNIFLSRIREKFDGTDIGDEQEKILQRVS
;
A
#
# COMPACT_ATOMS: atom_id res chain seq x y z
N MET A 1 -29.72 -9.10 42.63
CA MET A 1 -30.70 -8.32 41.86
C MET A 1 -30.01 -7.03 41.56
N ASP A 2 -29.13 -7.03 40.55
CA ASP A 2 -28.45 -5.85 39.97
C ASP A 2 -27.56 -6.40 38.85
N ASP A 3 -28.18 -6.83 37.74
CA ASP A 3 -27.50 -7.25 36.50
C ASP A 3 -28.33 -6.86 35.25
N SER A 4 -29.34 -5.99 35.40
CA SER A 4 -30.29 -5.65 34.35
C SER A 4 -30.19 -4.22 33.81
N GLU A 5 -29.33 -3.35 34.38
CA GLU A 5 -29.22 -1.95 33.95
C GLU A 5 -28.07 -1.67 32.98
N GLU A 6 -26.97 -2.45 32.98
CA GLU A 6 -25.81 -2.23 32.08
C GLU A 6 -26.06 -2.61 30.60
N ASN A 7 -27.08 -3.43 30.30
CA ASN A 7 -27.42 -3.77 28.91
C ASN A 7 -28.28 -2.72 28.20
N SER A 8 -28.80 -1.71 28.91
CA SER A 8 -29.67 -0.68 28.33
C SER A 8 -28.89 0.45 27.64
N GLU A 9 -27.69 0.79 28.12
CA GLU A 9 -26.85 1.83 27.53
C GLU A 9 -26.14 1.37 26.25
N ALA A 10 -25.75 0.09 26.15
CA ALA A 10 -25.08 -0.44 24.96
C ALA A 10 -26.02 -0.54 23.74
N ASP A 11 -27.32 -0.74 23.97
CA ASP A 11 -28.32 -0.78 22.90
C ASP A 11 -28.85 0.62 22.54
N ALA A 12 -28.91 1.56 23.49
CA ALA A 12 -29.21 2.96 23.20
C ALA A 12 -28.14 3.65 22.31
N VAL A 13 -26.86 3.27 22.46
CA VAL A 13 -25.78 3.74 21.57
C VAL A 13 -25.91 3.17 20.16
N LYS A 14 -26.37 1.91 20.01
CA LYS A 14 -26.61 1.32 18.68
C LYS A 14 -27.79 1.94 17.95
N ASP A 15 -28.86 2.29 18.67
CA ASP A 15 -30.04 2.91 18.07
C ASP A 15 -29.81 4.39 17.72
N THR A 16 -29.00 5.11 18.50
CA THR A 16 -28.57 6.49 18.17
C THR A 16 -27.67 6.52 16.92
N ILE A 17 -26.80 5.52 16.74
CA ILE A 17 -25.98 5.35 15.52
C ILE A 17 -26.86 5.05 14.30
N LYS A 18 -28.03 4.44 14.48
CA LYS A 18 -28.97 4.10 13.40
C LYS A 18 -29.77 5.31 12.92
N SER A 19 -30.07 6.26 13.82
CA SER A 19 -30.79 7.50 13.47
C SER A 19 -29.91 8.57 12.80
N GLU A 20 -28.59 8.54 12.97
CA GLU A 20 -27.66 9.43 12.26
C GLU A 20 -27.34 8.95 10.82
N MET A 21 -27.90 7.81 10.39
CA MET A 21 -27.74 7.27 9.04
C MET A 21 -28.68 7.90 7.98
N ASP A 22 -29.60 8.78 8.38
CA ASP A 22 -30.63 9.35 7.48
C ASP A 22 -30.39 10.80 7.03
N GLU A 23 -29.34 11.47 7.53
CA GLU A 23 -28.90 12.73 6.93
C GLU A 23 -27.93 12.46 5.78
N SER A 24 -28.47 12.53 4.57
CA SER A 24 -27.74 12.32 3.32
C SER A 24 -26.84 13.51 2.95
N PRO A 25 -25.54 13.29 2.65
CA PRO A 25 -24.78 14.25 1.86
C PRO A 25 -24.00 13.59 0.70
N LYS A 26 -24.12 14.24 -0.47
CA LYS A 26 -23.33 14.09 -1.71
C LYS A 26 -23.37 12.71 -2.37
N THR A 27 -24.31 12.60 -3.31
CA THR A 27 -24.27 11.76 -4.52
C THR A 27 -23.46 10.48 -4.36
N SER A 28 -24.07 9.46 -3.77
CA SER A 28 -23.69 8.09 -4.10
C SER A 28 -23.61 8.02 -5.62
N ARG A 29 -22.43 7.67 -6.17
CA ARG A 29 -22.41 7.07 -7.49
C ARG A 29 -23.33 5.87 -7.33
N LYS A 30 -24.59 5.98 -7.80
CA LYS A 30 -25.45 4.81 -8.01
C LYS A 30 -24.53 3.78 -8.63
N ARG A 31 -24.49 2.56 -8.10
CA ARG A 31 -23.84 1.42 -8.75
C ARG A 31 -24.44 1.33 -10.15
N SER A 32 -23.88 2.10 -11.08
CA SER A 32 -24.29 2.15 -12.46
C SER A 32 -24.02 0.75 -12.97
N LEU A 33 -24.95 0.24 -13.77
CA LEU A 33 -24.70 -0.98 -14.53
C LEU A 33 -23.31 -0.80 -15.16
N CYS A 34 -22.33 -1.59 -14.72
CA CYS A 34 -20.94 -1.36 -15.07
C CYS A 34 -20.81 -1.75 -16.55
N ILE A 35 -21.00 -0.77 -17.44
CA ILE A 35 -20.87 -0.99 -18.88
C ILE A 35 -19.39 -1.25 -19.13
N VAL A 36 -19.04 -2.51 -19.36
CA VAL A 36 -17.69 -2.90 -19.71
C VAL A 36 -17.32 -2.16 -21.00
N PRO A 37 -16.27 -1.32 -21.01
CA PRO A 37 -15.90 -0.58 -22.20
C PRO A 37 -15.47 -1.56 -23.28
N GLN A 38 -16.01 -1.39 -24.49
CA GLN A 38 -15.56 -2.18 -25.63
C GLN A 38 -14.11 -1.83 -25.94
N CYS A 39 -13.27 -2.85 -26.09
CA CYS A 39 -11.86 -2.67 -26.39
C CYS A 39 -11.50 -3.35 -27.71
N LYS A 40 -10.51 -2.79 -28.41
CA LYS A 40 -9.83 -3.43 -29.54
C LYS A 40 -8.44 -3.87 -29.12
N THR A 41 -8.00 -4.97 -29.71
CA THR A 41 -6.66 -5.51 -29.46
C THR A 41 -5.68 -4.95 -30.48
N ARG A 42 -4.56 -4.43 -30.00
CA ARG A 42 -3.40 -4.07 -30.81
C ARG A 42 -2.22 -4.95 -30.40
N THR A 43 -1.64 -5.66 -31.36
CA THR A 43 -0.44 -6.47 -31.10
C THR A 43 0.81 -5.62 -31.27
N VAL A 44 1.65 -5.56 -30.23
CA VAL A 44 2.94 -4.87 -30.24
C VAL A 44 4.00 -5.80 -29.66
N ASN A 45 5.07 -6.08 -30.39
CA ASN A 45 6.14 -7.01 -29.97
C ASN A 45 5.59 -8.35 -29.43
N ARG A 46 4.58 -8.91 -30.11
CA ARG A 46 3.85 -10.15 -29.77
C ARG A 46 3.01 -10.09 -28.48
N ILE A 47 2.87 -8.92 -27.87
CA ILE A 47 2.02 -8.67 -26.70
C ILE A 47 0.71 -8.06 -27.18
N GLN A 48 -0.41 -8.61 -26.69
CA GLN A 48 -1.74 -8.09 -26.96
C GLN A 48 -2.05 -6.94 -26.01
N ILE A 49 -2.22 -5.73 -26.55
CA ILE A 49 -2.58 -4.53 -25.81
C ILE A 49 -4.03 -4.19 -26.11
N LEU A 50 -4.87 -4.16 -25.07
CA LEU A 50 -6.26 -3.72 -25.15
C LEU A 50 -6.34 -2.20 -25.07
N LEU A 51 -7.02 -1.60 -26.03
CA LEU A 51 -7.30 -0.16 -26.11
C LEU A 51 -8.80 0.07 -26.23
N PRO A 52 -9.36 1.19 -25.73
CA PRO A 52 -10.75 1.54 -25.96
C PRO A 52 -11.08 1.52 -27.46
N LYS A 53 -12.24 0.99 -27.85
CA LYS A 53 -12.59 0.70 -29.25
C LYS A 53 -12.52 1.97 -30.13
N GLU A 54 -13.02 3.08 -29.61
CA GLU A 54 -13.11 4.37 -30.31
C GLU A 54 -11.76 5.10 -30.39
N LEU A 55 -10.72 4.60 -29.70
CA LEU A 55 -9.45 5.31 -29.58
C LEU A 55 -8.42 4.81 -30.59
N GLU A 56 -8.04 5.64 -31.55
CA GLU A 56 -6.84 5.40 -32.36
C GLU A 56 -5.61 6.08 -31.73
N PRO A 57 -4.58 5.32 -31.34
CA PRO A 57 -3.42 5.89 -30.68
C PRO A 57 -2.55 6.69 -31.64
N TYR A 58 -2.03 7.83 -31.18
CA TYR A 58 -1.08 8.64 -31.96
C TYR A 58 0.22 7.88 -32.19
N SER A 59 0.98 8.31 -33.21
CA SER A 59 2.29 7.72 -33.52
C SER A 59 3.27 7.76 -32.33
N SER A 60 3.23 8.83 -31.53
CA SER A 60 3.99 8.95 -30.28
C SER A 60 3.58 7.90 -29.23
N GLN A 61 2.28 7.68 -29.06
CA GLN A 61 1.75 6.67 -28.14
C GLN A 61 2.14 5.25 -28.58
N ILE A 62 2.09 4.97 -29.89
CA ILE A 62 2.54 3.68 -30.45
C ILE A 62 4.03 3.47 -30.16
N LYS A 63 4.87 4.50 -30.32
CA LYS A 63 6.31 4.42 -29.98
C LYS A 63 6.51 4.09 -28.50
N ILE A 64 5.76 4.73 -27.60
CA ILE A 64 5.81 4.42 -26.16
C ILE A 64 5.46 2.94 -25.91
N MET A 65 4.38 2.43 -26.52
CA MET A 65 3.99 1.01 -26.39
C MET A 65 5.07 0.06 -26.91
N VAL A 66 5.72 0.38 -28.03
CA VAL A 66 6.83 -0.41 -28.61
C VAL A 66 8.03 -0.44 -27.65
N ILE A 67 8.40 0.71 -27.08
CA ILE A 67 9.53 0.80 -26.15
C ILE A 67 9.23 -0.03 -24.89
N ILE A 68 8.06 0.15 -24.27
CA ILE A 68 7.71 -0.54 -23.01
C ILE A 68 7.66 -2.05 -23.20
N THR A 69 7.01 -2.53 -24.26
CA THR A 69 6.94 -3.98 -24.53
C THR A 69 8.31 -4.57 -24.87
N LYS A 70 9.19 -3.82 -25.54
CA LYS A 70 10.58 -4.24 -25.79
C LYS A 70 11.37 -4.33 -24.48
N CYS A 71 11.26 -3.32 -23.61
CA CYS A 71 11.89 -3.30 -22.30
C CYS A 71 11.40 -4.44 -21.40
N TYR A 72 10.11 -4.73 -21.40
CA TYR A 72 9.54 -5.88 -20.69
C TYR A 72 10.12 -7.20 -21.20
N ASN A 73 10.14 -7.43 -22.52
CA ASN A 73 10.69 -8.65 -23.10
C ASN A 73 12.19 -8.83 -22.81
N ASN A 74 12.95 -7.73 -22.79
CA ASN A 74 14.41 -7.74 -22.61
C ASN A 74 14.86 -7.53 -21.15
N ARG A 75 13.93 -7.29 -20.21
CA ARG A 75 14.23 -6.90 -18.82
C ARG A 75 15.13 -5.67 -18.71
N GLN A 76 14.80 -4.62 -19.46
CA GLN A 76 15.58 -3.38 -19.56
C GLN A 76 14.83 -2.16 -19.03
N ASN A 77 15.58 -1.11 -18.69
CA ASN A 77 15.03 0.20 -18.36
C ASN A 77 14.90 1.06 -19.62
N ALA A 78 13.99 2.04 -19.60
CA ALA A 78 13.88 3.06 -20.64
C ALA A 78 13.65 4.45 -20.04
N LEU A 79 14.27 5.45 -20.65
CA LEU A 79 13.95 6.86 -20.47
C LEU A 79 13.18 7.32 -21.71
N ILE A 80 11.96 7.84 -21.51
CA ILE A 80 11.05 8.21 -22.59
C ILE A 80 10.69 9.68 -22.44
N GLU A 81 11.09 10.49 -23.42
CA GLU A 81 10.64 11.87 -23.53
C GLU A 81 9.45 11.92 -24.49
N SER A 82 8.39 12.62 -24.08
CA SER A 82 7.25 12.91 -24.95
C SER A 82 6.57 14.21 -24.50
N PRO A 83 6.08 15.05 -25.45
CA PRO A 83 5.47 16.35 -25.12
C PRO A 83 4.20 16.19 -24.29
N THR A 84 3.82 17.23 -23.54
CA THR A 84 2.56 17.26 -22.77
C THR A 84 1.35 17.17 -23.69
N GLY A 85 0.22 16.66 -23.18
CA GLY A 85 -1.02 16.52 -23.96
C GLY A 85 -1.05 15.39 -24.99
N SER A 86 0.04 14.63 -25.18
CA SER A 86 0.09 13.52 -26.16
C SER A 86 -0.55 12.20 -25.70
N GLY A 87 -1.25 12.20 -24.56
CA GLY A 87 -1.84 11.00 -23.97
C GLY A 87 -0.81 9.93 -23.56
N LYS A 88 0.31 10.35 -22.95
CA LYS A 88 1.36 9.45 -22.44
C LYS A 88 0.83 8.40 -21.47
N THR A 89 0.03 8.84 -20.49
CA THR A 89 -0.58 8.00 -19.45
C THR A 89 -1.34 6.81 -20.04
N LEU A 90 -2.11 7.05 -21.11
CA LEU A 90 -2.83 6.00 -21.81
C LEU A 90 -1.89 4.93 -22.37
N ALA A 91 -0.83 5.35 -23.08
CA ALA A 91 0.12 4.42 -23.66
C ALA A 91 0.93 3.65 -22.59
N LEU A 92 1.29 4.32 -21.50
CA LEU A 92 1.97 3.74 -20.34
C LEU A 92 1.10 2.65 -19.68
N LEU A 93 -0.14 2.98 -19.32
CA LEU A 93 -1.07 2.04 -18.69
C LEU A 93 -1.39 0.87 -19.62
N ALA A 94 -1.76 1.14 -20.87
CA ALA A 94 -2.20 0.10 -21.80
C ALA A 94 -1.11 -0.93 -22.05
N SER A 95 0.12 -0.48 -22.33
CA SER A 95 1.24 -1.38 -22.60
C SER A 95 1.69 -2.15 -21.36
N ALA A 96 1.75 -1.52 -20.19
CA ALA A 96 2.11 -2.19 -18.94
C ALA A 96 1.06 -3.25 -18.55
N CYS A 97 -0.23 -2.91 -18.63
CA CYS A 97 -1.32 -3.86 -18.37
C CYS A 97 -1.29 -5.04 -19.35
N GLY A 98 -1.04 -4.78 -20.63
CA GLY A 98 -0.84 -5.83 -21.64
C GLY A 98 0.32 -6.77 -21.30
N CYS A 99 1.44 -6.24 -20.79
CA CYS A 99 2.56 -7.05 -20.31
C CYS A 99 2.18 -7.94 -19.11
N VAL A 100 1.39 -7.42 -18.17
CA VAL A 100 0.89 -8.22 -17.03
C VAL A 100 -0.04 -9.33 -17.48
N LEU A 101 -0.95 -9.06 -18.43
CA LEU A 101 -1.80 -10.12 -18.99
C LEU A 101 -0.98 -11.17 -19.75
N ASP A 102 -0.05 -10.75 -20.60
CA ASP A 102 0.87 -11.65 -21.30
C ASP A 102 1.64 -12.54 -20.31
N TYR A 103 2.14 -11.97 -19.22
CA TYR A 103 2.80 -12.71 -18.15
C TYR A 103 1.86 -13.74 -17.50
N LYS A 104 0.63 -13.35 -17.16
CA LYS A 104 -0.38 -14.26 -16.60
C LYS A 104 -0.70 -15.41 -17.56
N VAL A 105 -0.86 -15.13 -18.86
CA VAL A 105 -1.12 -16.15 -19.88
C VAL A 105 0.04 -17.12 -20.00
N LYS A 106 1.28 -16.62 -20.09
CA LYS A 106 2.49 -17.45 -20.12
C LYS A 106 2.63 -18.33 -18.88
N GLN A 107 2.27 -17.81 -17.71
CA GLN A 107 2.28 -18.58 -16.47
C GLN A 107 1.25 -19.73 -16.49
N LYS A 108 0.02 -19.49 -16.98
CA LYS A 108 -1.04 -20.50 -17.09
C LYS A 108 -0.76 -21.57 -18.14
N ASN A 109 -0.10 -21.19 -19.22
CA ASN A 109 0.20 -22.08 -20.35
C ASN A 109 1.55 -22.81 -20.18
N CYS A 110 2.22 -22.77 -19.02
CA CYS A 110 3.43 -23.62 -18.84
C CYS A 110 3.03 -25.08 -19.02
N LEU A 111 3.78 -25.82 -19.82
CA LEU A 111 3.59 -27.25 -20.06
C LEU A 111 3.77 -28.13 -18.81
N LYS A 112 4.06 -27.54 -17.64
CA LYS A 112 4.15 -28.25 -16.34
C LYS A 112 3.12 -27.83 -15.31
N HIS A 113 2.42 -26.72 -15.51
CA HIS A 113 1.49 -26.18 -14.52
C HIS A 113 0.27 -25.57 -15.21
N GLY A 114 -0.87 -25.53 -14.53
CA GLY A 114 -2.10 -25.00 -15.12
C GLY A 114 -2.59 -25.85 -16.30
N SER A 115 -3.26 -25.21 -17.27
CA SER A 115 -3.86 -25.93 -18.41
C SER A 115 -2.82 -26.47 -19.40
N GLY A 116 -1.58 -25.99 -19.36
CA GLY A 116 -0.49 -26.51 -20.20
C GLY A 116 0.02 -27.88 -19.75
N ALA A 117 -0.10 -28.23 -18.47
CA ALA A 117 0.24 -29.56 -17.94
C ALA A 117 -0.61 -30.67 -18.58
N ILE A 118 -1.91 -30.40 -18.78
CA ILE A 118 -2.85 -31.32 -19.43
C ILE A 118 -2.41 -31.63 -20.87
N ILE A 119 -1.83 -30.64 -21.57
CA ILE A 119 -1.33 -30.82 -22.94
C ILE A 119 -0.06 -31.67 -22.95
N ALA A 120 0.83 -31.51 -21.97
CA ALA A 120 2.04 -32.32 -21.83
C ALA A 120 1.71 -33.79 -21.51
N GLU A 121 0.76 -34.04 -20.59
CA GLU A 121 0.28 -35.40 -20.27
C GLU A 121 -0.31 -36.12 -21.50
N LEU A 122 -1.00 -35.40 -22.38
CA LEU A 122 -1.50 -35.97 -23.65
C LEU A 122 -0.39 -36.27 -24.65
N GLN A 123 0.77 -35.61 -24.56
CA GLN A 123 1.91 -35.79 -25.47
C GLN A 123 2.89 -36.87 -24.97
N GLU A 124 3.05 -37.04 -23.66
CA GLU A 124 3.91 -38.08 -23.06
C GLU A 124 3.41 -39.51 -23.34
N ASN A 125 2.09 -39.70 -23.49
CA ASN A 125 1.51 -41.00 -23.88
C ASN A 125 1.96 -41.51 -25.27
N ASN A 126 2.62 -40.69 -26.09
CA ASN A 126 3.12 -41.08 -27.41
C ASN A 126 4.64 -41.27 -27.50
N ASN A 127 5.42 -40.72 -26.56
CA ASN A 127 6.89 -40.78 -26.61
C ASN A 127 7.43 -40.96 -25.20
N GLY A 128 7.61 -42.22 -24.78
CA GLY A 128 8.04 -42.63 -23.44
C GLY A 128 9.46 -42.23 -23.05
N HIS A 129 9.73 -40.92 -22.99
CA HIS A 129 10.97 -40.37 -22.47
C HIS A 129 10.65 -39.29 -21.42
N GLU A 130 10.67 -39.68 -20.15
CA GLU A 130 10.68 -38.75 -19.02
C GLU A 130 11.97 -37.93 -19.08
N SER A 131 11.87 -36.70 -19.56
CA SER A 131 12.89 -35.69 -19.32
C SER A 131 12.32 -34.72 -18.29
N GLU A 132 12.93 -34.68 -17.10
CA GLU A 132 12.68 -33.64 -16.10
C GLU A 132 13.08 -32.30 -16.69
N VAL A 133 12.21 -31.69 -17.47
CA VAL A 133 12.40 -30.29 -17.86
C VAL A 133 12.28 -29.50 -16.54
N GLU A 134 13.11 -28.51 -16.28
CA GLU A 134 12.92 -27.59 -15.14
C GLU A 134 11.94 -26.48 -15.59
N CYS A 135 10.76 -26.28 -14.97
CA CYS A 135 9.89 -25.12 -15.30
C CYS A 135 10.05 -24.03 -14.24
N THR A 136 10.53 -22.86 -14.66
CA THR A 136 10.70 -21.68 -13.79
C THR A 136 9.37 -20.99 -13.43
N CYS A 137 8.21 -21.45 -13.94
CA CYS A 137 6.94 -20.74 -13.79
C CYS A 137 6.23 -20.88 -12.43
N ASN A 138 6.49 -21.95 -11.65
CA ASN A 138 5.92 -22.08 -10.29
C ASN A 138 6.71 -21.26 -9.26
N GLN A 139 7.91 -20.82 -9.64
CA GLN A 139 8.75 -19.88 -8.88
C GLN A 139 8.57 -18.43 -9.35
N MET A 140 7.83 -18.21 -10.45
CA MET A 140 7.61 -16.87 -11.00
C MET A 140 6.63 -16.10 -10.11
N LYS A 141 7.20 -15.24 -9.26
CA LYS A 141 6.46 -14.27 -8.43
C LYS A 141 5.45 -13.50 -9.28
N LYS A 142 4.38 -12.98 -8.66
CA LYS A 142 3.42 -12.11 -9.34
C LYS A 142 4.13 -10.90 -9.97
N LEU A 143 3.93 -10.66 -11.26
CA LEU A 143 4.36 -9.43 -11.92
C LEU A 143 3.43 -8.28 -11.50
N ARG A 144 3.98 -7.26 -10.84
CA ARG A 144 3.22 -6.07 -10.41
C ARG A 144 3.66 -4.82 -11.18
N ILE A 145 2.72 -3.93 -11.43
CA ILE A 145 3.00 -2.58 -11.90
C ILE A 145 3.05 -1.64 -10.69
N TYR A 146 4.13 -0.91 -10.52
CA TYR A 146 4.18 0.24 -9.62
C TYR A 146 4.11 1.50 -10.46
N TYR A 147 2.98 2.20 -10.38
CA TYR A 147 2.77 3.45 -11.10
C TYR A 147 2.99 4.62 -10.14
N GLY A 148 4.19 5.20 -10.25
CA GLY A 148 4.62 6.37 -9.51
C GLY A 148 4.12 7.66 -10.16
N THR A 149 3.57 8.57 -9.37
CA THR A 149 3.31 9.97 -9.79
C THR A 149 3.92 10.95 -8.77
N ARG A 150 3.93 12.25 -9.09
CA ARG A 150 4.40 13.27 -8.14
C ARG A 150 3.38 13.54 -7.04
N THR A 151 2.08 13.54 -7.34
CA THR A 151 1.01 13.89 -6.38
C THR A 151 -0.15 12.91 -6.40
N HIS A 152 -0.91 12.88 -5.30
CA HIS A 152 -2.14 12.10 -5.19
C HIS A 152 -3.23 12.53 -6.17
N THR A 153 -3.34 13.82 -6.49
CA THR A 153 -4.30 14.30 -7.51
C THR A 153 -3.99 13.73 -8.91
N GLN A 154 -2.71 13.56 -9.25
CA GLN A 154 -2.32 12.88 -10.49
C GLN A 154 -2.70 11.39 -10.45
N ILE A 155 -2.61 10.73 -9.30
CA ILE A 155 -3.09 9.34 -9.15
C ILE A 155 -4.58 9.25 -9.52
N SER A 156 -5.42 10.16 -9.00
CA SER A 156 -6.85 10.17 -9.34
C SER A 156 -7.10 10.36 -10.84
N GLN A 157 -6.27 11.15 -11.54
CA GLN A 157 -6.34 11.30 -13.00
C GLN A 157 -5.95 10.01 -13.73
N VAL A 158 -4.86 9.37 -13.30
CA VAL A 158 -4.40 8.09 -13.88
C VAL A 158 -5.44 6.98 -13.69
N ILE A 159 -6.13 6.95 -12.54
CA ILE A 159 -7.19 5.97 -12.26
C ILE A 159 -8.40 6.17 -13.17
N LYS A 160 -8.80 7.42 -13.43
CA LYS A 160 -9.86 7.73 -14.40
C LYS A 160 -9.49 7.28 -15.81
N GLU A 161 -8.22 7.40 -16.20
CA GLU A 161 -7.75 6.83 -17.47
C GLU A 161 -7.74 5.29 -17.43
N TYR A 162 -7.36 4.69 -16.31
CA TYR A 162 -7.38 3.23 -16.11
C TYR A 162 -8.79 2.64 -16.24
N GLU A 163 -9.81 3.35 -15.74
CA GLU A 163 -11.22 2.96 -15.84
C GLU A 163 -11.72 2.82 -17.29
N ARG A 164 -11.08 3.50 -18.25
CA ARG A 164 -11.46 3.46 -19.67
C ARG A 164 -11.08 2.14 -20.35
N PHE A 165 -10.18 1.34 -19.77
CA PHE A 165 -9.75 0.06 -20.34
C PHE A 165 -10.52 -1.11 -19.72
N SER A 166 -10.76 -2.17 -20.50
CA SER A 166 -11.44 -3.37 -19.98
C SER A 166 -10.66 -4.11 -18.89
N TYR A 167 -9.34 -3.88 -18.73
CA TYR A 167 -8.47 -4.57 -17.78
C TYR A 167 -9.05 -4.68 -16.35
N GLY A 168 -9.62 -3.60 -15.81
CA GLY A 168 -10.22 -3.60 -14.47
C GLY A 168 -11.67 -4.09 -14.42
N HIS A 169 -12.35 -4.15 -15.57
CA HIS A 169 -13.75 -4.55 -15.72
C HIS A 169 -13.94 -6.05 -15.95
N GLU A 170 -12.90 -6.72 -16.45
CA GLU A 170 -12.87 -8.18 -16.62
C GLU A 170 -13.24 -8.92 -15.33
N SER A 171 -13.73 -10.15 -15.47
CA SER A 171 -14.06 -11.01 -14.34
C SER A 171 -13.04 -12.14 -14.18
N GLY A 172 -12.93 -12.66 -12.97
CA GLY A 172 -12.04 -13.78 -12.67
C GLY A 172 -10.56 -13.40 -12.74
N GLU A 173 -9.75 -14.25 -13.35
CA GLU A 173 -8.28 -14.18 -13.28
C GLU A 173 -7.68 -13.12 -14.22
N ASN A 174 -8.42 -12.71 -15.24
CA ASN A 174 -8.00 -11.68 -16.20
C ASN A 174 -8.24 -10.25 -15.67
N GLN A 175 -8.98 -10.11 -14.57
CA GLN A 175 -9.14 -8.82 -13.91
C GLN A 175 -7.79 -8.34 -13.38
N LEU A 176 -7.39 -7.14 -13.80
CA LEU A 176 -6.27 -6.43 -13.20
C LEU A 176 -6.78 -5.56 -12.05
N LYS A 177 -6.41 -5.95 -10.84
CA LYS A 177 -6.83 -5.25 -9.62
C LYS A 177 -5.82 -4.18 -9.25
N HIS A 178 -6.29 -3.03 -8.79
CA HIS A 178 -5.38 -2.00 -8.28
C HIS A 178 -5.54 -1.75 -6.78
N THR A 179 -4.57 -1.04 -6.21
CA THR A 179 -4.63 -0.39 -4.90
C THR A 179 -3.85 0.94 -4.94
N ILE A 180 -3.96 1.73 -3.88
CA ILE A 180 -3.26 3.01 -3.72
C ILE A 180 -2.51 2.99 -2.38
N LEU A 181 -1.23 3.37 -2.42
CA LEU A 181 -0.45 3.63 -1.20
C LEU A 181 -0.34 5.14 -0.97
N ALA A 182 -0.74 5.58 0.22
CA ALA A 182 -0.72 6.97 0.65
C ALA A 182 -0.37 7.11 2.14
N SER A 183 -0.09 8.34 2.57
CA SER A 183 0.30 8.62 3.96
C SER A 183 -0.89 8.46 4.90
N ARG A 184 -0.61 8.45 6.21
CA ARG A 184 -1.68 8.46 7.23
C ARG A 184 -2.47 9.77 7.21
N GLU A 185 -1.89 10.87 6.75
CA GLU A 185 -2.59 12.16 6.66
C GLU A 185 -3.74 12.10 5.65
N HIS A 186 -3.56 11.33 4.57
CA HIS A 186 -4.57 11.12 3.54
C HIS A 186 -5.59 10.03 3.92
N LEU A 187 -5.15 8.96 4.61
CA LEU A 187 -5.97 7.76 4.82
C LEU A 187 -6.53 7.58 6.25
N CYS A 188 -6.07 8.35 7.24
CA CYS A 188 -6.58 8.20 8.61
C CYS A 188 -7.99 8.76 8.72
N ILE A 189 -8.92 7.95 9.25
CA ILE A 189 -10.31 8.32 9.50
C ILE A 189 -10.64 8.45 10.99
N ASN A 190 -9.72 8.08 11.88
CA ASN A 190 -9.89 8.25 13.31
C ASN A 190 -9.74 9.74 13.67
N GLU A 191 -10.82 10.37 14.12
CA GLU A 191 -10.83 11.80 14.43
C GLU A 191 -9.94 12.20 15.60
N GLU A 192 -9.88 11.39 16.66
CA GLU A 192 -9.00 11.66 17.82
C GLU A 192 -7.54 11.68 17.38
N VAL A 193 -7.15 10.71 16.55
CA VAL A 193 -5.79 10.64 15.98
C VAL A 193 -5.53 11.81 15.03
N ARG A 194 -6.50 12.23 14.21
CA ARG A 194 -6.35 13.36 13.28
C ARG A 194 -6.22 14.70 13.98
N LYS A 195 -6.89 14.88 15.13
CA LYS A 195 -6.83 16.11 15.94
C LYS A 195 -5.53 16.22 16.75
N SER A 196 -4.74 15.14 16.83
CA SER A 196 -3.46 15.14 17.54
C SER A 196 -2.40 16.01 16.85
N LYS A 197 -1.46 16.54 17.64
CA LYS A 197 -0.31 17.33 17.11
C LYS A 197 0.61 16.49 16.20
N ASN A 198 0.73 15.19 16.47
CA ASN A 198 1.58 14.28 15.70
C ASN A 198 0.78 13.04 15.29
N LEU A 199 0.06 13.17 14.18
CA LEU A 199 -0.83 12.13 13.64
C LEU A 199 -0.12 10.77 13.51
N ARG A 200 1.14 10.75 13.04
CA ARG A 200 1.88 9.50 12.83
C ARG A 200 2.13 8.77 14.15
N GLU A 201 2.54 9.49 15.17
CA GLU A 201 2.86 8.93 16.48
C GLU A 201 1.58 8.49 17.21
N SER A 202 0.56 9.35 17.26
CA SER A 202 -0.73 9.01 17.87
C SER A 202 -1.42 7.84 17.16
N CYS A 203 -1.32 7.75 15.83
CA CYS A 203 -1.82 6.59 15.08
C CYS A 203 -1.08 5.31 15.46
N LYS A 204 0.26 5.35 15.55
CA LYS A 204 1.06 4.19 15.97
C LYS A 204 0.64 3.74 17.37
N GLU A 205 0.56 4.66 18.32
CA GLU A 205 0.16 4.36 19.70
C GLU A 205 -1.25 3.75 19.77
N ALA A 206 -2.24 4.36 19.11
CA ALA A 206 -3.61 3.85 19.09
C ALA A 206 -3.73 2.46 18.42
N CYS A 207 -2.85 2.15 17.46
CA CYS A 207 -2.86 0.87 16.74
C CYS A 207 -2.08 -0.25 17.44
N GLY A 208 -1.62 -0.04 18.69
CA GLY A 208 -0.79 -1.01 19.40
C GLY A 208 0.61 -1.12 18.79
N GLY A 209 1.09 -0.05 18.15
CA GLY A 209 2.48 0.06 17.71
C GLY A 209 3.39 0.10 18.92
N CYS A 210 3.75 -1.07 19.42
CA CYS A 210 4.88 -1.28 20.30
C CYS A 210 6.12 -0.82 19.54
N ASN A 211 6.62 0.37 19.86
CA ASN A 211 8.06 0.52 19.89
C ASN A 211 8.45 -0.16 21.21
N GLU A 212 9.06 -1.33 21.19
CA GLU A 212 9.58 -1.97 22.42
C GLU A 212 10.54 -1.02 23.14
N ALA A 213 11.25 -0.16 22.39
CA ALA A 213 12.04 0.95 22.92
C ALA A 213 11.19 2.08 23.55
N LEU A 214 9.95 2.33 23.10
CA LEU A 214 9.04 3.33 23.68
C LEU A 214 8.18 2.77 24.80
N GLU A 215 7.89 1.48 24.84
CA GLU A 215 7.29 0.82 26.01
C GLU A 215 8.30 0.75 27.15
N ALA A 216 9.57 0.40 26.87
CA ALA A 216 10.64 0.59 27.84
C ALA A 216 10.79 2.07 28.25
N TYR A 217 10.64 3.02 27.32
CA TYR A 217 10.63 4.45 27.64
C TYR A 217 9.41 4.89 28.46
N LYS A 218 8.21 4.37 28.21
CA LYS A 218 6.94 4.75 28.88
C LYS A 218 6.77 4.07 30.23
N GLU A 219 7.27 2.85 30.41
CA GLU A 219 7.33 2.20 31.73
C GLU A 219 8.35 2.88 32.66
N VAL A 220 9.42 3.43 32.08
CA VAL A 220 10.46 4.18 32.79
C VAL A 220 10.09 5.67 33.01
N ASN A 221 9.20 6.26 32.19
CA ASN A 221 8.68 7.63 32.32
C ASN A 221 7.29 7.70 32.98
N LYS A 222 7.04 6.99 34.09
CA LYS A 222 5.88 7.32 34.94
C LYS A 222 5.97 8.73 35.59
N ALA A 223 7.09 9.43 35.44
CA ALA A 223 7.28 10.82 35.85
C ALA A 223 7.67 11.71 34.65
N GLU A 224 6.94 12.83 34.51
CA GLU A 224 7.41 14.08 33.87
C GLU A 224 7.43 14.19 32.34
N THR A 225 6.24 14.10 31.74
CA THR A 225 5.75 15.21 30.90
C THR A 225 4.27 15.43 31.23
N CYS A 226 4.04 16.14 32.32
CA CYS A 226 2.75 16.80 32.57
C CYS A 226 3.09 18.20 33.06
N ASN A 227 2.83 19.19 32.20
CA ASN A 227 2.42 20.48 32.72
C ASN A 227 1.22 20.21 33.63
N LYS A 228 1.35 20.69 34.86
CA LYS A 228 0.29 20.68 35.86
C LYS A 228 -0.77 21.68 35.41
N ASP A 229 -1.67 21.23 34.55
CA ASP A 229 -3.00 21.81 34.41
C ASP A 229 -3.97 20.62 34.41
N ASP A 230 -4.64 20.46 35.55
CA ASP A 230 -5.90 19.76 35.78
C ASP A 230 -6.21 18.47 35.00
N GLY A 231 -6.17 17.34 35.72
CA GLY A 231 -7.16 16.26 35.57
C GLY A 231 -6.96 15.23 34.44
N LYS A 232 -6.62 13.99 34.85
CA LYS A 232 -6.77 12.72 34.10
C LYS A 232 -5.94 12.60 32.80
N LYS A 233 -4.77 11.95 32.90
CA LYS A 233 -4.09 11.33 31.74
C LYS A 233 -4.95 10.20 31.18
N THR A 234 -5.85 10.50 30.24
CA THR A 234 -6.62 9.48 29.54
C THR A 234 -5.70 8.78 28.54
N LYS A 235 -5.33 7.52 28.81
CA LYS A 235 -4.60 6.66 27.86
C LYS A 235 -5.28 6.73 26.49
N MET A 236 -4.52 6.97 25.42
CA MET A 236 -5.06 6.97 24.06
C MET A 236 -5.84 5.67 23.83
N ARG A 237 -7.12 5.80 23.44
CA ARG A 237 -7.97 4.64 23.20
C ARG A 237 -7.43 3.85 22.01
N LYS A 238 -7.63 2.53 22.04
CA LYS A 238 -7.25 1.68 20.91
C LYS A 238 -8.04 2.09 19.67
N CYS A 239 -7.39 2.00 18.51
CA CYS A 239 -7.99 2.39 17.25
C CYS A 239 -8.97 1.32 16.76
N ILE A 240 -10.26 1.57 16.97
CA ILE A 240 -11.35 0.67 16.54
C ILE A 240 -11.25 0.25 15.07
N TYR A 241 -10.91 1.18 14.18
CA TYR A 241 -10.75 0.91 12.74
C TYR A 241 -9.62 -0.07 12.43
N ARG A 242 -8.54 -0.07 13.23
CA ARG A 242 -7.41 -1.02 13.11
C ARG A 242 -7.78 -2.38 13.68
N GLU A 243 -8.52 -2.40 14.79
CA GLU A 243 -8.98 -3.63 15.43
C GLU A 243 -9.95 -4.40 14.50
N ASN A 244 -10.91 -3.71 13.90
CA ASN A 244 -11.85 -4.29 12.93
C ASN A 244 -11.16 -4.88 11.70
N LEU A 245 -9.98 -4.36 11.32
CA LEU A 245 -9.20 -4.91 10.22
C LEU A 245 -8.66 -6.32 10.51
N ALA A 246 -8.40 -6.66 11.78
CA ALA A 246 -7.78 -7.92 12.16
C ALA A 246 -8.61 -9.15 11.72
N GLU A 247 -9.93 -8.99 11.61
CA GLU A 247 -10.81 -10.04 11.09
C GLU A 247 -10.49 -10.43 9.63
N TYR A 248 -10.03 -9.46 8.84
CA TYR A 248 -9.69 -9.64 7.42
C TYR A 248 -8.23 -10.03 7.19
N GLU A 249 -7.36 -9.90 8.21
CA GLU A 249 -5.95 -10.30 8.15
C GLU A 249 -5.75 -11.82 8.44
N LYS A 250 -6.82 -12.55 8.82
CA LYS A 250 -6.73 -13.97 9.18
C LYS A 250 -6.28 -14.84 7.99
N PRO A 251 -5.32 -15.79 8.19
CA PRO A 251 -4.87 -16.70 7.14
C PRO A 251 -6.04 -17.48 6.53
N GLY A 252 -6.07 -17.62 5.20
CA GLY A 252 -7.10 -18.38 4.48
C GLY A 252 -8.36 -17.58 4.09
N ARG A 253 -8.58 -16.37 4.62
CA ARG A 253 -9.63 -15.49 4.07
C ARG A 253 -9.18 -14.91 2.73
N LYS A 254 -9.95 -15.18 1.66
CA LYS A 254 -9.70 -14.58 0.35
C LYS A 254 -10.03 -13.08 0.39
N PRO A 255 -9.14 -12.19 -0.09
CA PRO A 255 -9.40 -10.75 -0.21
C PRO A 255 -10.65 -10.42 -1.03
N ASN A 256 -11.11 -11.36 -1.87
CA ASN A 256 -12.29 -11.21 -2.71
C ASN A 256 -13.56 -10.86 -1.91
N GLY A 257 -13.70 -11.33 -0.66
CA GLY A 257 -14.83 -10.93 0.19
C GLY A 257 -14.79 -9.45 0.56
N PHE A 258 -13.58 -8.95 0.87
CA PHE A 258 -13.32 -7.56 1.21
C PHE A 258 -13.47 -6.63 0.01
N ARG A 259 -12.94 -7.02 -1.16
CA ARG A 259 -13.03 -6.23 -2.40
C ARG A 259 -14.45 -6.05 -2.94
N ARG A 260 -15.42 -6.90 -2.57
CA ARG A 260 -16.83 -6.69 -2.97
C ARG A 260 -17.46 -5.45 -2.33
N ASN A 261 -16.88 -4.97 -1.23
CA ASN A 261 -17.36 -3.79 -0.51
C ASN A 261 -16.68 -2.50 -0.97
N ILE A 262 -15.76 -2.58 -1.94
CA ILE A 262 -15.01 -1.45 -2.48
C ILE A 262 -15.27 -1.42 -3.98
N ASP A 263 -15.42 -0.23 -4.56
CA ASP A 263 -15.53 -0.11 -6.01
C ASP A 263 -14.31 -0.70 -6.72
N ARG A 264 -14.48 -1.14 -7.96
CA ARG A 264 -13.37 -1.71 -8.75
C ARG A 264 -12.32 -0.66 -9.10
N PHE A 265 -12.78 0.57 -9.24
CA PHE A 265 -12.01 1.77 -9.53
C PHE A 265 -12.28 2.75 -8.40
N PHE A 266 -11.23 3.14 -7.68
CA PHE A 266 -11.34 4.02 -6.52
C PHE A 266 -10.10 4.89 -6.45
N ASP A 267 -10.26 6.18 -6.21
CA ASP A 267 -9.16 7.02 -5.72
C ASP A 267 -9.05 6.96 -4.18
N ILE A 268 -8.30 7.89 -3.58
CA ILE A 268 -8.08 7.91 -2.13
C ILE A 268 -9.37 8.25 -1.41
N GLU A 269 -10.11 9.21 -1.94
CA GLU A 269 -11.37 9.70 -1.41
C GLU A 269 -12.44 8.60 -1.45
N ASP A 270 -12.57 7.92 -2.60
CA ASP A 270 -13.47 6.77 -2.78
C ASP A 270 -13.12 5.62 -1.80
N LEU A 271 -11.82 5.34 -1.60
CA LEU A 271 -11.36 4.32 -0.67
C LEU A 271 -11.67 4.68 0.79
N VAL A 272 -11.39 5.92 1.18
CA VAL A 272 -11.66 6.43 2.53
C VAL A 272 -13.15 6.37 2.82
N TYR A 273 -14.00 6.80 1.88
CA TYR A 273 -15.45 6.73 2.01
C TYR A 273 -15.93 5.29 2.19
N SER A 274 -15.54 4.39 1.29
CA SER A 274 -15.96 2.98 1.30
C SER A 274 -15.59 2.30 2.63
N LEU A 275 -14.38 2.52 3.12
CA LEU A 275 -13.88 1.85 4.32
C LEU A 275 -14.33 2.53 5.62
N LYS A 276 -14.65 3.83 5.59
CA LYS A 276 -15.31 4.50 6.72
C LYS A 276 -16.66 3.87 7.00
N ASN A 277 -17.46 3.59 5.96
CA ASN A 277 -18.77 2.94 6.08
C ASN A 277 -18.69 1.50 6.60
N LEU A 278 -17.53 0.84 6.45
CA LEU A 278 -17.27 -0.50 7.00
C LEU A 278 -16.61 -0.45 8.38
N HIS A 279 -16.32 0.74 8.92
CA HIS A 279 -15.51 0.92 10.13
C HIS A 279 -14.13 0.24 10.06
N ILE A 280 -13.46 0.32 8.91
CA ILE A 280 -12.16 -0.31 8.66
C ILE A 280 -11.10 0.74 8.36
N CYS A 281 -9.88 0.57 8.89
CA CYS A 281 -8.79 1.51 8.70
C CYS A 281 -8.29 1.53 7.23
N PRO A 282 -8.44 2.63 6.49
CA PRO A 282 -8.03 2.68 5.08
C PRO A 282 -6.53 2.53 4.88
N TYR A 283 -5.72 3.13 5.77
CA TYR A 283 -4.26 3.07 5.71
C TYR A 283 -3.73 1.63 5.77
N TYR A 284 -4.22 0.82 6.71
CA TYR A 284 -3.77 -0.56 6.83
C TYR A 284 -4.47 -1.48 5.83
N ALA A 285 -5.73 -1.22 5.47
CA ALA A 285 -6.44 -1.99 4.46
C ALA A 285 -5.74 -1.94 3.09
N SER A 286 -5.34 -0.74 2.62
CA SER A 286 -4.64 -0.60 1.35
C SER A 286 -3.31 -1.37 1.35
N LYS A 287 -2.56 -1.25 2.43
CA LYS A 287 -1.22 -1.81 2.56
C LYS A 287 -1.16 -3.32 2.86
N ARG A 288 -2.11 -3.84 3.64
CA ARG A 288 -2.05 -5.22 4.14
C ARG A 288 -3.05 -6.17 3.49
N ILE A 289 -4.19 -5.65 3.03
CA ILE A 289 -5.21 -6.48 2.38
C ILE A 289 -5.14 -6.29 0.87
N LEU A 290 -5.31 -5.05 0.39
CA LEU A 290 -5.45 -4.77 -1.04
C LEU A 290 -4.13 -4.90 -1.81
N TYR A 291 -2.99 -4.62 -1.17
CA TYR A 291 -1.68 -4.75 -1.77
C TYR A 291 -1.34 -6.18 -2.18
N GLY A 292 -1.74 -7.18 -1.38
CA GLY A 292 -1.40 -8.57 -1.62
C GLY A 292 -1.91 -9.08 -2.97
N ASP A 293 -3.15 -8.71 -3.32
CA ASP A 293 -3.83 -9.15 -4.54
C ASP A 293 -3.84 -8.11 -5.67
N ALA A 294 -3.26 -6.92 -5.48
CA ALA A 294 -3.12 -5.91 -6.52
C ALA A 294 -2.12 -6.32 -7.61
N ASP A 295 -2.52 -6.13 -8.87
CA ASP A 295 -1.67 -6.16 -10.06
C ASP A 295 -1.03 -4.79 -10.32
N ILE A 296 -1.71 -3.71 -9.91
CA ILE A 296 -1.26 -2.33 -10.06
C ILE A 296 -1.27 -1.63 -8.71
N VAL A 297 -0.15 -0.99 -8.35
CA VAL A 297 0.00 -0.20 -7.14
C VAL A 297 0.27 1.24 -7.54
N PHE A 298 -0.73 2.11 -7.36
CA PHE A 298 -0.56 3.55 -7.56
C PHE A 298 0.03 4.18 -6.29
N THR A 299 1.07 4.99 -6.43
CA THR A 299 1.73 5.58 -5.27
C THR A 299 2.53 6.83 -5.64
N PRO A 300 2.76 7.77 -4.72
CA PRO A 300 3.71 8.85 -4.97
C PRO A 300 5.15 8.34 -5.06
N PHE A 301 6.01 9.04 -5.80
CA PHE A 301 7.40 8.65 -6.05
C PHE A 301 8.23 8.34 -4.81
N ASN A 302 8.00 9.07 -3.71
CA ASN A 302 8.76 8.86 -2.48
C ASN A 302 8.58 7.44 -1.93
N TYR A 303 7.46 6.76 -2.17
CA TYR A 303 7.28 5.35 -1.78
C TYR A 303 8.16 4.39 -2.57
N LEU A 304 8.59 4.78 -3.77
CA LEU A 304 9.44 3.96 -4.65
C LEU A 304 10.92 4.28 -4.48
N ILE A 305 11.24 5.55 -4.18
CA ILE A 305 12.62 6.06 -4.16
C ILE A 305 13.21 6.09 -2.75
N ASP A 306 12.47 6.59 -1.76
CA ASP A 306 12.97 6.71 -0.38
C ASP A 306 13.08 5.32 0.27
N PRO A 307 14.29 4.87 0.64
CA PRO A 307 14.47 3.52 1.19
C PRO A 307 13.72 3.29 2.51
N MET A 308 13.57 4.31 3.35
CA MET A 308 12.87 4.20 4.63
C MET A 308 11.37 4.11 4.41
N ILE A 309 10.80 4.93 3.52
CA ILE A 309 9.37 4.88 3.18
C ILE A 309 9.05 3.55 2.50
N ARG A 310 9.89 3.12 1.54
CA ARG A 310 9.71 1.86 0.80
C ARG A 310 9.73 0.64 1.72
N SER A 311 10.71 0.59 2.64
CA SER A 311 10.83 -0.47 3.64
C SER A 311 9.64 -0.47 4.60
N SER A 312 9.27 0.72 5.10
CA SER A 312 8.08 0.90 5.93
C SER A 312 6.82 0.46 5.19
N ALA A 313 6.68 0.70 3.89
CA ALA A 313 5.55 0.30 3.08
C ALA A 313 5.57 -1.20 2.67
N SER A 314 6.66 -1.93 2.97
CA SER A 314 6.87 -3.33 2.58
C SER A 314 6.80 -3.53 1.06
N ILE A 315 7.27 -2.54 0.30
CA ILE A 315 7.30 -2.58 -1.16
C ILE A 315 8.55 -3.34 -1.61
N ASN A 316 8.35 -4.44 -2.34
CA ASN A 316 9.41 -5.13 -3.08
C ASN A 316 9.22 -4.87 -4.58
N LEU A 317 10.26 -4.37 -5.25
CA LEU A 317 10.28 -4.06 -6.68
C LEU A 317 10.85 -5.20 -7.55
N GLU A 318 11.25 -6.32 -6.96
CA GLU A 318 11.62 -7.51 -7.72
C GLU A 318 10.45 -7.98 -8.59
N ASN A 319 10.76 -8.39 -9.82
CA ASN A 319 9.79 -8.85 -10.80
C ASN A 319 8.60 -7.89 -10.94
N SER A 320 8.90 -6.62 -11.17
CA SER A 320 7.89 -5.57 -11.32
C SER A 320 8.18 -4.69 -12.54
N ILE A 321 7.12 -4.06 -13.05
CA ILE A 321 7.21 -2.96 -14.00
C ILE A 321 7.08 -1.67 -13.18
N VAL A 322 8.13 -0.86 -13.12
CA VAL A 322 8.11 0.42 -12.40
C VAL A 322 7.97 1.54 -13.42
N ILE A 323 6.93 2.35 -13.28
CA ILE A 323 6.67 3.53 -14.11
C ILE A 323 6.82 4.76 -13.22
N LEU A 324 7.69 5.68 -13.62
CA LEU A 324 7.80 6.99 -12.98
C LEU A 324 7.27 8.06 -13.95
N ASP A 325 6.03 8.51 -13.75
CA ASP A 325 5.34 9.45 -14.67
C ASP A 325 5.51 10.91 -14.23
N GLU A 326 5.93 11.79 -15.15
CA GLU A 326 6.34 13.19 -14.86
C GLU A 326 7.53 13.27 -13.88
N ALA A 327 8.56 12.45 -14.14
CA ALA A 327 9.74 12.27 -13.28
C ALA A 327 10.82 13.39 -13.40
N HIS A 328 10.47 14.59 -13.83
CA HIS A 328 11.45 15.69 -13.97
C HIS A 328 12.02 16.17 -12.63
N ASN A 329 11.33 15.90 -11.52
CA ASN A 329 11.77 16.26 -10.17
C ASN A 329 12.40 15.09 -9.40
N ILE A 330 12.77 14.00 -10.08
CA ILE A 330 13.28 12.80 -9.42
C ILE A 330 14.59 13.06 -8.68
N GLU A 331 15.45 13.95 -9.22
CA GLU A 331 16.71 14.33 -8.60
C GLU A 331 16.49 14.97 -7.22
N ASP A 332 15.56 15.92 -7.12
CA ASP A 332 15.24 16.58 -5.85
C ASP A 332 14.65 15.61 -4.84
N ILE A 333 13.84 14.65 -5.29
CA ILE A 333 13.28 13.61 -4.42
C ILE A 333 14.39 12.71 -3.88
N CYS A 334 15.32 12.29 -4.74
CA CYS A 334 16.49 11.51 -4.32
C CYS A 334 17.36 12.29 -3.33
N ARG A 335 17.65 13.56 -3.63
CA ARG A 335 18.42 14.46 -2.76
C ARG A 335 17.78 14.58 -1.38
N ASN A 336 16.47 14.82 -1.33
CA ASN A 336 15.74 14.93 -0.06
C ASN A 336 15.71 13.61 0.72
N ALA A 337 15.55 12.47 0.04
CA ALA A 337 15.56 11.16 0.70
C ALA A 337 16.92 10.78 1.31
N ALA A 338 18.02 11.29 0.73
CA ALA A 338 19.38 11.08 1.21
C ALA A 338 19.86 12.18 2.18
N SER A 339 19.12 13.28 2.32
CA SER A 339 19.50 14.41 3.15
C SER A 339 18.78 14.36 4.50
N PHE A 340 19.49 14.75 5.55
CA PHE A 340 18.91 14.99 6.87
C PHE A 340 19.47 16.30 7.42
N SER A 341 18.62 17.07 8.09
CA SER A 341 18.99 18.32 8.75
C SER A 341 18.44 18.31 10.16
N PHE A 342 19.24 18.74 11.13
CA PHE A 342 18.81 18.91 12.51
C PHE A 342 18.96 20.37 12.94
N LYS A 343 18.09 20.80 13.85
CA LYS A 343 18.17 22.10 14.52
C LYS A 343 18.97 21.96 15.81
N GLU A 344 19.59 23.06 16.26
CA GLU A 344 20.28 23.10 17.55
C GLU A 344 19.35 22.68 18.71
N SER A 345 18.07 23.06 18.65
CA SER A 345 17.06 22.66 19.63
C SER A 345 16.86 21.13 19.71
N GLU A 346 16.98 20.43 18.58
CA GLU A 346 16.84 18.97 18.52
C GLU A 346 18.07 18.30 19.13
N LEU A 347 19.28 18.84 18.91
CA LEU A 347 20.50 18.37 19.58
C LEU A 347 20.44 18.59 21.10
N ARG A 348 20.05 19.79 21.55
CA ARG A 348 19.87 20.08 22.98
C ARG A 348 18.84 19.15 23.61
N GLY A 349 17.73 18.89 22.91
CA GLY A 349 16.72 17.91 23.32
C GLY A 349 17.27 16.49 23.42
N ALA A 350 18.10 16.07 22.46
CA ALA A 350 18.74 14.75 22.48
C ALA A 350 19.73 14.61 23.66
N ILE A 351 20.52 15.63 23.97
CA ILE A 351 21.43 15.63 25.13
C ILE A 351 20.63 15.51 26.43
N LEU A 352 19.56 16.31 26.58
CA LEU A 352 18.68 16.25 27.75
C LEU A 352 18.06 14.85 27.91
N PHE A 353 17.55 14.28 26.82
CA PHE A 353 17.01 12.93 26.79
C PHE A 353 18.05 11.89 27.22
N PHE A 354 19.29 11.98 26.71
CA PHE A 354 20.36 11.05 27.04
C PHE A 354 20.74 11.13 28.52
N ASN A 355 20.80 12.33 29.09
CA ASN A 355 21.06 12.53 30.52
C ASN A 355 19.95 11.92 31.39
N ILE A 356 18.69 12.15 31.04
CA ILE A 356 17.54 11.55 31.75
C ILE A 356 17.62 10.02 31.67
N PHE A 357 17.91 9.49 30.49
CA PHE A 357 18.06 8.05 30.27
C PHE A 357 19.18 7.45 31.13
N LEU A 358 20.36 8.09 31.16
CA LEU A 358 21.50 7.65 31.98
C LEU A 358 21.20 7.68 33.47
N SER A 359 20.55 8.74 33.97
CA SER A 359 20.16 8.83 35.40
C SER A 359 19.24 7.67 35.80
N ARG A 360 18.28 7.31 34.96
CA ARG A 360 17.35 6.21 35.26
C ARG A 360 17.95 4.82 35.11
N ILE A 361 18.96 4.66 34.25
CA ILE A 361 19.78 3.45 34.24
C ILE A 361 20.48 3.32 35.59
N ARG A 362 21.14 4.39 36.08
CA ARG A 362 21.84 4.37 37.37
C ARG A 362 20.90 4.00 38.52
N GLU A 363 19.71 4.60 38.59
CA GLU A 363 18.70 4.27 39.62
C GLU A 363 18.23 2.80 39.59
N LYS A 364 18.17 2.17 38.40
CA LYS A 364 17.83 0.75 38.28
C LYS A 364 18.98 -0.19 38.68
N PHE A 365 20.22 0.27 38.57
CA PHE A 365 21.42 -0.53 38.83
C PHE A 365 22.04 -0.28 40.21
N ASP A 366 21.66 0.75 40.96
CA ASP A 366 22.08 1.00 42.35
C ASP A 366 21.65 -0.10 43.36
N GLY A 367 20.95 -1.15 42.92
CA GLY A 367 20.64 -2.35 43.71
C GLY A 367 21.57 -3.56 43.44
N THR A 368 22.52 -3.45 42.51
CA THR A 368 23.51 -4.50 42.20
C THR A 368 24.85 -3.83 41.99
N ASP A 369 25.86 -4.26 42.73
CA ASP A 369 27.22 -3.73 42.66
C ASP A 369 27.83 -4.04 41.29
N ILE A 370 27.86 -3.04 40.39
CA ILE A 370 28.34 -3.15 38.99
C ILE A 370 29.47 -2.13 38.76
N GLY A 371 30.36 -1.98 39.75
CA GLY A 371 31.58 -1.16 39.58
C GLY A 371 32.43 -1.58 38.38
N ASP A 372 32.52 -2.89 38.13
CA ASP A 372 33.42 -3.46 37.10
C ASP A 372 32.84 -3.49 35.67
N GLU A 373 31.51 -3.39 35.51
CA GLU A 373 30.86 -3.50 34.19
C GLU A 373 30.62 -2.12 33.56
N GLN A 374 30.42 -1.08 34.37
CA GLN A 374 30.33 0.32 33.88
C GLN A 374 31.63 0.78 33.22
N GLU A 375 32.79 0.41 33.79
CA GLU A 375 34.10 0.78 33.24
C GLU A 375 34.40 0.04 31.92
N LYS A 376 33.94 -1.21 31.80
CA LYS A 376 34.04 -2.00 30.55
C LYS A 376 33.14 -1.49 29.42
N ILE A 377 31.97 -0.95 29.73
CA ILE A 377 31.05 -0.37 28.73
C ILE A 377 31.57 0.99 28.26
N LEU A 378 32.05 1.83 29.19
CA LEU A 378 32.63 3.14 28.86
C LEU A 378 33.89 3.02 27.99
N GLN A 379 34.77 2.05 28.27
CA GLN A 379 35.97 1.78 27.45
C GLN A 379 35.69 1.21 26.07
N ARG A 380 34.48 0.68 25.80
CA ARG A 380 34.08 0.16 24.48
C ARG A 380 33.44 1.21 23.57
N VAL A 381 33.05 2.35 24.14
CA VAL A 381 32.34 3.43 23.43
C VAL A 381 33.27 4.64 23.15
N SER A 382 34.39 4.75 23.86
CA SER A 382 35.55 5.58 23.50
C SER A 382 36.42 4.89 22.46
#